data_AF-A0A561UCZ6-F1
#
_entry.id   AF-A0A561UCZ6-F1
#
_cell.length_a   1.000
_cell.length_b   1.000
_cell.length_c   1.000
_cell.angle_alpha   90.00
_cell.angle_beta   90.00
_cell.angle_gamma   90.00
#
_symmetry.space_group_name_H-M   'P 1'
#
loop_
_entity.id
_entity.type
_entity.pdbx_description
1 polymer ?
#
loop_
_entity_poly.entity_id
_entity_poly.type
_entity_poly.pdbx_seq_one_letter_code
_entity_poly.pdbx_strand_id
1 'polypeptide(L)'
;MAERFTALADLKTAFAKFGDMSHLIDEMRGKVDEVNAFNKDAAGSDDIGKQYHQTVDQPTSDLTDLLTQVRKAVDKVGQNGQDAKDLFDKNDSDLKDSTNGF
;
A
#
# COMPACT_ATOMS: atom_id res chain seq x y z
N MET A 1 -7.20 32.04 -3.34
CA MET A 1 -8.24 31.14 -2.80
C MET A 1 -8.56 30.00 -3.76
N ALA A 2 -8.98 30.26 -5.00
CA ALA A 2 -9.30 29.21 -5.97
C ALA A 2 -8.16 28.20 -6.23
N GLU A 3 -6.93 28.66 -6.47
CA GLU A 3 -5.77 27.76 -6.64
C GLU A 3 -5.47 26.89 -5.41
N ARG A 4 -5.74 27.41 -4.21
CA ARG A 4 -5.55 26.69 -2.94
C ARG A 4 -6.55 25.54 -2.81
N PHE A 5 -7.80 25.76 -3.26
CA PHE A 5 -8.83 24.72 -3.31
C PHE A 5 -8.51 23.63 -4.34
N THR A 6 -7.99 24.01 -5.51
CA THR A 6 -7.57 23.04 -6.54
C THR A 6 -6.42 22.17 -6.04
N ALA A 7 -5.38 22.79 -5.47
CA ALA A 7 -4.25 22.05 -4.90
C ALA A 7 -4.67 21.07 -3.80
N LEU A 8 -5.66 21.43 -2.97
CA LEU A 8 -6.18 20.55 -1.93
C LEU A 8 -6.96 19.36 -2.50
N ALA A 9 -7.78 19.60 -3.53
CA ALA A 9 -8.54 18.54 -4.21
C ALA A 9 -7.63 17.56 -4.94
N ASP A 10 -6.57 18.06 -5.59
CA ASP A 10 -5.55 17.24 -6.23
C ASP A 10 -4.79 16.40 -5.21
N LEU A 11 -4.47 16.97 -4.05
CA LEU A 11 -3.83 16.26 -2.95
C LEU A 11 -4.73 15.15 -2.37
N LYS A 12 -6.02 15.42 -2.18
CA LYS A 12 -7.03 14.41 -1.76
C LYS A 12 -7.09 13.26 -2.78
N THR A 13 -7.10 13.58 -4.06
CA THR A 13 -7.11 12.60 -5.15
C THR A 13 -5.84 11.77 -5.18
N ALA A 14 -4.67 12.39 -4.99
CA ALA A 14 -3.39 11.69 -4.92
C ALA A 14 -3.34 10.73 -3.72
N PHE A 15 -3.88 11.12 -2.57
CA PHE A 15 -3.90 10.26 -1.39
C PHE A 15 -4.87 9.08 -1.51
N ALA A 16 -6.01 9.25 -2.19
CA ALA A 16 -6.93 8.15 -2.47
C ALA A 16 -6.26 7.00 -3.25
N LYS A 17 -5.34 7.33 -4.17
CA LYS A 17 -4.60 6.32 -4.96
C LYS A 17 -3.71 5.41 -4.12
N PHE A 18 -3.28 5.81 -2.93
CA PHE A 18 -2.53 4.91 -2.04
C PHE A 18 -3.41 3.77 -1.52
N GLY A 19 -4.71 3.99 -1.32
CA GLY A 19 -5.64 2.91 -0.99
C GLY A 19 -5.74 1.86 -2.11
N ASP A 20 -5.88 2.33 -3.35
CA ASP A 20 -5.90 1.44 -4.53
C ASP A 20 -4.58 0.66 -4.67
N MET A 21 -3.44 1.31 -4.42
CA MET A 21 -2.13 0.65 -4.42
C MET A 21 -2.02 -0.42 -3.32
N SER A 22 -2.50 -0.14 -2.10
CA SER A 22 -2.52 -1.14 -1.04
C SER A 22 -3.38 -2.35 -1.40
N HIS A 23 -4.52 -2.14 -2.07
CA HIS A 23 -5.37 -3.23 -2.53
C HIS A 23 -4.67 -4.11 -3.58
N LEU A 24 -4.02 -3.48 -4.59
CA LEU A 24 -3.24 -4.20 -5.59
C LEU A 24 -2.11 -5.02 -4.95
N ILE A 25 -1.45 -4.48 -3.92
CA ILE A 25 -0.41 -5.20 -3.19
C ILE A 25 -0.98 -6.39 -2.42
N ASP A 26 -2.16 -6.27 -1.84
CA ASP A 26 -2.84 -7.40 -1.19
C ASP A 26 -3.21 -8.50 -2.20
N GLU A 27 -3.65 -8.15 -3.40
CA GLU A 27 -3.88 -9.13 -4.47
C GLU A 27 -2.58 -9.83 -4.90
N MET A 28 -1.50 -9.07 -5.10
CA MET A 28 -0.19 -9.65 -5.43
C MET A 28 0.29 -10.62 -4.34
N ARG A 29 0.12 -10.27 -3.06
CA ARG A 29 0.47 -11.16 -1.94
C ARG A 29 -0.34 -12.45 -1.97
N GLY A 30 -1.66 -12.35 -2.15
CA GLY A 30 -2.52 -13.53 -2.25
C GLY A 30 -2.08 -14.47 -3.38
N LYS A 31 -1.71 -13.92 -4.55
CA LYS A 31 -1.20 -14.71 -5.67
C LYS A 31 0.16 -15.34 -5.39
N VAL A 32 1.06 -14.66 -4.70
CA VAL A 32 2.36 -15.23 -4.32
C VAL A 32 2.18 -16.34 -3.27
N ASP A 33 1.27 -16.18 -2.32
CA ASP A 33 0.96 -17.20 -1.32
C ASP A 33 0.34 -18.44 -1.98
N GLU A 34 -0.55 -18.27 -2.96
CA GLU A 34 -1.08 -19.36 -3.80
C GLU A 34 0.06 -20.09 -4.55
N VAL A 35 0.98 -19.36 -5.17
CA VAL A 35 2.14 -19.94 -5.86
C VAL A 35 3.07 -20.66 -4.89
N ASN A 36 3.31 -20.10 -3.71
CA ASN A 36 4.16 -20.72 -2.69
C ASN A 36 3.54 -22.02 -2.15
N ALA A 37 2.23 -22.05 -1.93
CA ALA A 37 1.51 -23.26 -1.55
C ALA A 37 1.58 -24.31 -2.66
N PHE A 38 1.33 -23.92 -3.90
CA PHE A 38 1.44 -24.82 -5.05
C PHE A 38 2.86 -25.39 -5.17
N ASN A 39 3.91 -24.55 -5.04
CA ASN A 39 5.29 -25.00 -5.12
C ASN A 39 5.63 -26.01 -4.02
N LYS A 40 5.13 -25.79 -2.79
CA LYS A 40 5.29 -26.72 -1.67
C LYS A 40 4.61 -28.06 -1.89
N ASP A 41 3.48 -28.07 -2.59
CA ASP A 41 2.68 -29.27 -2.84
C ASP A 41 3.04 -30.00 -4.15
N ALA A 42 3.61 -29.29 -5.12
CA ALA A 42 3.84 -29.80 -6.48
C ALA A 42 5.07 -30.71 -6.61
N ALA A 43 6.02 -30.63 -5.68
CA ALA A 43 7.23 -31.44 -5.69
C ALA A 43 7.12 -32.60 -4.70
N GLY A 44 7.35 -33.81 -5.20
CA GLY A 44 7.45 -35.00 -4.36
C GLY A 44 8.69 -34.96 -3.46
N SER A 45 8.85 -35.96 -2.60
CA SER A 45 10.04 -36.06 -1.73
C SER A 45 11.23 -36.75 -2.41
N ASP A 46 11.16 -36.96 -3.72
CA ASP A 46 12.26 -37.50 -4.50
C ASP A 46 13.36 -36.45 -4.72
N ASP A 47 14.51 -36.87 -5.27
CA ASP A 47 15.65 -35.97 -5.38
C ASP A 47 15.38 -34.81 -6.35
N ILE A 48 14.50 -35.01 -7.34
CA ILE A 48 14.02 -33.94 -8.23
C ILE A 48 13.18 -32.92 -7.45
N GLY A 49 12.23 -33.38 -6.64
CA GLY A 49 11.39 -32.50 -5.83
C GLY A 49 12.19 -31.74 -4.76
N LYS A 50 13.18 -32.37 -4.11
CA LYS A 50 14.10 -31.66 -3.20
C LYS A 50 14.88 -30.56 -3.91
N GLN A 51 15.38 -30.85 -5.12
CA GLN A 51 16.13 -29.87 -5.91
C GLN A 51 15.22 -28.73 -6.38
N TYR A 52 13.97 -29.03 -6.72
CA TYR A 52 12.95 -28.03 -7.00
C TYR A 52 12.72 -27.10 -5.80
N HIS A 53 12.40 -27.64 -4.61
CA HIS A 53 12.18 -26.85 -3.39
C HIS A 53 13.36 -25.96 -3.02
N GLN A 54 14.60 -26.44 -3.18
CA GLN A 54 15.81 -25.63 -2.97
C GLN A 54 15.89 -24.39 -3.87
N THR A 55 15.25 -24.44 -5.04
CA THR A 55 15.26 -23.34 -6.00
C THR A 55 14.06 -22.41 -5.89
N VAL A 56 12.91 -22.88 -5.41
CA VAL A 56 11.66 -22.10 -5.46
C VAL A 56 11.17 -21.62 -4.10
N ASP A 57 11.37 -22.38 -3.02
CA ASP A 57 10.74 -22.10 -1.73
C ASP A 57 11.23 -20.78 -1.10
N GLN A 58 12.56 -20.56 -1.13
CA GLN A 58 13.15 -19.35 -0.55
C GLN A 58 12.76 -18.10 -1.37
N PRO A 59 12.92 -18.07 -2.72
CA PRO A 59 12.52 -16.90 -3.49
C PRO A 59 11.02 -16.56 -3.40
N THR A 60 10.13 -17.55 -3.32
CA THR A 60 8.69 -17.28 -3.14
C THR A 60 8.38 -16.72 -1.75
N SER A 61 9.05 -17.23 -0.71
CA SER A 61 8.94 -16.65 0.64
C SER A 61 9.44 -15.20 0.69
N ASP A 62 10.60 -14.93 0.09
CA ASP A 62 11.19 -13.58 0.04
C ASP A 62 10.28 -12.59 -0.69
N LEU A 63 9.57 -13.05 -1.73
CA LEU A 63 8.61 -12.24 -2.46
C LEU A 63 7.38 -11.88 -1.62
N THR A 64 6.84 -12.82 -0.83
CA THR A 64 5.76 -12.54 0.13
C THR A 64 6.19 -11.48 1.15
N ASP A 65 7.41 -11.59 1.67
CA ASP A 65 7.96 -10.64 2.65
C ASP A 65 8.18 -9.25 2.04
N LEU A 66 8.71 -9.18 0.82
CA LEU A 66 8.91 -7.93 0.09
C LEU A 66 7.57 -7.21 -0.11
N LEU A 67 6.56 -7.92 -0.63
CA LEU A 67 5.24 -7.33 -0.86
C LEU A 67 4.59 -6.87 0.44
N THR A 68 4.80 -7.59 1.55
CA THR A 68 4.34 -7.17 2.88
C THR A 68 5.00 -5.83 3.30
N GLN A 69 6.28 -5.64 3.01
CA GLN A 69 6.99 -4.39 3.31
C GLN A 69 6.50 -3.24 2.42
N VAL A 70 6.31 -3.48 1.12
CA VAL A 70 5.78 -2.47 0.19
C VAL A 70 4.39 -2.01 0.63
N ARG A 71 3.51 -2.95 1.02
CA ARG A 71 2.18 -2.63 1.57
C ARG A 71 2.25 -1.69 2.76
N LYS A 72 3.09 -2.03 3.75
CA LYS A 72 3.26 -1.21 4.96
C LYS A 72 3.76 0.20 4.63
N ALA A 73 4.66 0.33 3.65
CA ALA A 73 5.15 1.62 3.20
C ALA A 73 4.04 2.45 2.53
N VAL A 74 3.25 1.83 1.64
CA VAL A 74 2.12 2.48 0.97
C VAL A 74 1.03 2.90 1.97
N ASP A 75 0.67 2.02 2.90
CA ASP A 75 -0.29 2.31 3.98
C ASP A 75 0.16 3.52 4.80
N LYS A 76 1.44 3.58 5.17
CA LYS A 76 2.02 4.69 5.93
C LYS A 76 1.98 6.01 5.17
N VAL A 77 2.25 5.98 3.85
CA VAL A 77 2.15 7.18 3.01
C VAL A 77 0.68 7.64 2.89
N GLY A 78 -0.26 6.69 2.73
CA GLY A 78 -1.69 6.99 2.73
C GLY A 78 -2.16 7.64 4.03
N GLN A 79 -1.75 7.10 5.19
CA GLN A 79 -2.04 7.66 6.52
C GLN A 79 -1.47 9.07 6.69
N ASN A 80 -0.17 9.26 6.43
CA ASN A 80 0.47 10.57 6.51
C ASN A 80 -0.23 11.60 5.59
N GLY A 81 -0.75 11.14 4.45
CA GLY A 81 -1.50 11.98 3.54
C GLY A 81 -2.87 12.41 4.08
N GLN A 82 -3.59 11.48 4.70
CA GLN A 82 -4.84 11.80 5.40
C GLN A 82 -4.60 12.79 6.55
N ASP A 83 -3.56 12.59 7.35
CA ASP A 83 -3.20 13.50 8.44
C ASP A 83 -2.88 14.92 7.93
N ALA A 84 -2.10 15.02 6.85
CA ALA A 84 -1.77 16.30 6.23
C ALA A 84 -3.03 17.02 5.71
N LYS A 85 -3.92 16.27 5.05
CA LYS A 85 -5.21 16.78 4.57
C LYS A 85 -6.06 17.30 5.73
N ASP A 86 -6.20 16.53 6.81
CA ASP A 86 -7.01 16.93 7.96
C ASP A 86 -6.45 18.17 8.66
N LEU A 87 -5.12 18.34 8.69
CA LEU A 87 -4.47 19.56 9.16
C LEU A 87 -4.81 20.76 8.27
N PHE A 88 -4.80 20.61 6.95
CA PHE A 88 -5.19 21.70 6.04
C PHE A 88 -6.68 22.06 6.16
N ASP A 89 -7.57 21.07 6.22
CA ASP A 89 -9.02 21.30 6.37
C ASP A 89 -9.34 22.03 7.70
N LYS A 90 -8.60 21.73 8.79
CA LYS A 90 -8.69 22.47 10.07
C LYS A 90 -8.22 23.91 9.93
N ASN A 91 -7.02 24.13 9.38
CA ASN A 91 -6.46 25.46 9.22
C ASN A 91 -7.31 26.36 8.30
N ASP A 92 -7.97 25.80 7.28
CA ASP A 92 -8.87 26.57 6.39
C ASP A 92 -10.17 26.96 7.11
N SER A 93 -10.70 26.10 7.97
CA SER A 93 -11.85 26.39 8.82
C SER A 93 -11.54 27.51 9.82
N ASP A 94 -10.39 27.43 10.51
CA ASP A 94 -9.96 28.41 11.50
C ASP A 94 -9.72 29.81 10.89
N LEU A 95 -9.21 29.85 9.66
CA LEU A 95 -9.02 31.10 8.91
C LEU A 95 -10.35 31.74 8.48
N LYS A 96 -11.35 30.94 8.11
CA LYS A 96 -12.69 31.45 7.74
C LYS A 96 -13.45 32.01 8.95
N ASP A 97 -13.35 31.35 10.10
CA ASP A 97 -13.97 31.87 11.33
C ASP A 97 -13.29 33.17 11.81
N SER A 98 -11.97 33.26 11.68
CA SER A 98 -11.21 34.47 12.05
C SER A 98 -11.47 35.68 11.13
N THR A 99 -11.90 35.46 9.88
CA THR A 99 -12.19 36.54 8.92
C THR A 99 -13.64 37.01 8.97
N ASN A 100 -14.57 36.21 9.51
CA ASN A 100 -15.97 36.62 9.75
C ASN A 100 -16.15 37.33 11.12
N GLY A 101 -15.10 37.44 11.92
CA GLY A 101 -15.10 38.07 13.25
C GLY A 101 -14.71 39.56 13.27
N PHE A 102 -14.53 40.21 12.11
CA PHE A 102 -14.28 41.65 11.97
C PHE A 102 -15.33 42.32 11.09
#